data_AF-A0A5B7EI98-F1
#
_entry.id   AF-A0A5B7EI98-F1
#
_cell.length_a   1.000
_cell.length_b   1.000
_cell.length_c   1.000
_cell.angle_alpha   90.00
_cell.angle_beta   90.00
_cell.angle_gamma   90.00
#
_symmetry.space_group_name_H-M   'P 1'
#
loop_
_entity.id
_entity.type
_entity.pdbx_description
1 polymer ?
#
loop_
_entity_poly.entity_id
_entity_poly.type
_entity_poly.pdbx_seq_one_letter_code
_entity_poly.pdbx_strand_id
1 'polypeptide(L)'
;MVVHSSVLSILNYGISIWGAVNITQVKLVQIIQNFAAKVALGGATKSNHVTPFLEELKWLKINHQYEFEILTLTYSIIKHVLPDWLFPLACVGDTRSAHVNTRQTEHLL
;
A
#
# COMPACT_ATOMS: atom_id res chain seq x y z
N MET A 1 -12.83 -10.99 14.39
CA MET A 1 -12.26 -11.04 13.02
C MET A 1 -12.75 -9.90 12.12
N VAL A 2 -14.05 -9.57 12.10
CA VAL A 2 -14.59 -8.52 11.19
C VAL A 2 -14.10 -7.10 11.54
N VAL A 3 -14.23 -6.68 12.81
CA VAL A 3 -13.80 -5.34 13.26
C VAL A 3 -12.32 -5.08 12.96
N HIS A 4 -11.49 -6.10 13.19
CA HIS A 4 -10.06 -6.08 12.92
C HIS A 4 -9.75 -5.87 11.43
N SER A 5 -10.41 -6.63 10.55
CA SER A 5 -10.24 -6.49 9.10
C SER A 5 -10.72 -5.14 8.59
N SER A 6 -11.82 -4.61 9.14
CA SER A 6 -12.39 -3.33 8.71
C SER A 6 -11.49 -2.15 9.11
N VAL A 7 -10.99 -2.12 10.35
CA VAL A 7 -10.08 -1.07 10.83
C VAL A 7 -8.78 -1.08 10.04
N LEU A 8 -8.22 -2.27 9.78
CA LEU A 8 -6.99 -2.42 9.00
C LEU A 8 -7.18 -2.00 7.54
N SER A 9 -8.30 -2.36 6.89
CA SER A 9 -8.57 -1.93 5.51
C SER A 9 -8.73 -0.43 5.36
N ILE A 10 -9.41 0.25 6.29
CA ILE A 10 -9.58 1.71 6.24
C ILE A 10 -8.24 2.41 6.43
N LEU A 11 -7.42 1.91 7.37
CA LEU A 11 -6.08 2.43 7.64
C LEU A 11 -5.18 2.29 6.39
N ASN A 12 -5.13 1.09 5.82
CA ASN A 12 -4.31 0.79 4.64
C ASN A 12 -4.78 1.55 3.40
N TYR A 13 -6.10 1.64 3.17
CA TYR A 13 -6.67 2.43 2.08
C TYR A 13 -6.29 3.90 2.18
N GLY A 14 -6.36 4.48 3.39
CA GLY A 14 -5.92 5.85 3.64
C GLY A 14 -4.44 6.05 3.33
N ILE A 15 -3.58 5.12 3.76
CA ILE A 15 -2.13 5.15 3.48
C ILE A 15 -1.85 5.08 1.98
N SER A 16 -2.54 4.20 1.23
CA SER A 16 -2.35 4.06 -0.22
C SER A 16 -2.81 5.29 -1.00
N ILE A 17 -3.95 5.89 -0.63
CA ILE A 17 -4.50 7.08 -1.31
C ILE A 17 -3.66 8.31 -1.01
N TRP A 18 -3.32 8.53 0.26
CA TRP A 18 -2.62 9.75 0.68
C TRP A 18 -1.13 9.67 0.42
N GLY A 19 -0.59 8.47 0.21
CA GLY A 19 0.83 8.21 0.14
C GLY A 19 1.47 8.59 1.47
N ALA A 20 2.13 7.66 2.14
CA ALA A 20 2.97 8.04 3.26
C ALA A 20 4.25 8.75 2.72
N VAL A 21 4.10 9.92 2.10
CA VAL A 21 5.15 10.65 1.36
C VAL A 21 6.20 11.25 2.30
N ASN A 22 5.92 11.28 3.61
CA ASN A 22 6.74 11.99 4.58
C ASN A 22 6.79 11.20 5.90
N ILE A 23 7.97 11.19 6.54
CA ILE A 23 8.22 10.55 7.84
C ILE A 23 7.24 11.02 8.93
N THR A 24 6.75 12.26 8.84
CA THR A 24 5.78 12.85 9.77
C THR A 24 4.40 12.21 9.61
N GLN A 25 3.96 11.95 8.38
CA GLN A 25 2.68 11.29 8.12
C GLN A 25 2.71 9.85 8.61
N VAL A 26 3.80 9.13 8.34
CA VAL A 26 4.04 7.77 8.86
C VAL A 26 3.89 7.73 10.39
N LYS A 27 4.47 8.70 11.11
CA LYS A 27 4.34 8.79 12.57
C LYS A 27 2.89 9.00 13.01
N LEU A 28 2.13 9.85 12.33
CA LEU A 28 0.72 10.08 12.65
C LEU A 28 -0.12 8.82 12.44
N VAL A 29 0.08 8.12 11.33
CA VAL A 29 -0.61 6.86 11.05
C VAL A 29 -0.24 5.79 12.07
N GLN A 30 1.03 5.72 12.50
CA GLN A 30 1.45 4.81 13.57
C GLN A 30 0.77 5.14 14.90
N ILE A 31 0.57 6.43 15.23
CA ILE A 31 -0.18 6.83 16.43
C ILE A 31 -1.63 6.36 16.36
N ILE A 32 -2.29 6.54 15.21
CA ILE A 32 -3.66 6.09 14.97
C ILE A 32 -3.75 4.56 15.08
N GLN A 33 -2.80 3.84 14.48
CA GLN A 33 -2.72 2.38 14.57
C GLN A 33 -2.54 1.92 16.02
N ASN A 34 -1.63 2.55 16.77
CA ASN A 34 -1.39 2.25 18.18
C ASN A 34 -2.64 2.47 19.02
N PHE A 35 -3.39 3.53 18.76
CA PHE A 35 -4.65 3.78 19.43
C PHE A 35 -5.70 2.73 19.07
N ALA A 36 -5.85 2.41 17.78
CA ALA A 36 -6.76 1.39 17.31
C ALA A 36 -6.44 0.01 17.91
N ALA A 37 -5.17 -0.37 18.03
CA ALA A 37 -4.74 -1.63 18.65
C ALA A 37 -5.17 -1.71 20.12
N LYS A 38 -5.00 -0.61 20.84
CA LYS A 38 -5.40 -0.48 22.25
C LYS A 38 -6.92 -0.56 22.43
N VAL A 39 -7.68 0.04 21.52
CA VAL A 39 -9.14 -0.03 21.52
C VAL A 39 -9.63 -1.44 21.16
N ALA A 40 -8.97 -2.11 20.20
CA ALA A 40 -9.39 -3.42 19.71
C ALA A 40 -9.24 -4.53 20.75
N LEU A 41 -8.20 -4.50 21.58
CA LEU A 41 -7.97 -5.50 22.64
C LEU A 41 -8.64 -5.17 23.98
N GLY A 42 -8.98 -3.89 24.21
CA GLY A 42 -9.56 -3.45 25.48
C GLY A 42 -8.55 -3.47 26.64
N GLY A 43 -8.74 -2.62 27.65
CA GLY A 43 -7.94 -2.66 28.88
C GLY A 43 -6.57 -1.97 28.83
N ALA A 44 -6.24 -1.25 27.76
CA ALA A 44 -4.95 -0.57 27.65
C ALA A 44 -4.97 0.83 28.29
N THR A 45 -4.22 1.03 29.38
CA THR A 45 -4.00 2.37 29.94
C THR A 45 -3.06 3.19 29.04
N LYS A 46 -3.05 4.52 29.19
CA LYS A 46 -2.25 5.43 28.33
C LYS A 46 -0.75 5.08 28.30
N SER A 47 -0.22 4.53 29.41
CA SER A 47 1.20 4.19 29.57
C SER A 47 1.59 2.79 29.09
N ASN A 48 0.63 1.92 28.75
CA ASN A 48 0.97 0.57 28.34
C ASN A 48 1.76 0.57 27.04
N HIS A 49 2.82 -0.24 27.01
CA HIS A 49 3.67 -0.43 25.84
C HIS A 49 2.85 -0.98 24.69
N VAL A 50 3.04 -0.47 23.46
CA VAL A 50 2.18 -0.83 22.33
C VAL A 50 2.53 -2.18 21.68
N THR A 51 3.80 -2.61 21.75
CA THR A 51 4.26 -3.88 21.15
C THR A 51 3.45 -5.12 21.55
N PRO A 52 3.10 -5.37 22.83
CA PRO A 52 2.31 -6.55 23.18
C PRO A 52 0.93 -6.57 22.49
N PHE A 53 0.29 -5.42 22.30
CA PHE A 53 -1.00 -5.32 21.60
C PHE A 53 -0.85 -5.66 20.12
N LEU A 54 0.21 -5.17 19.49
CA LEU A 54 0.49 -5.47 18.07
C LEU A 54 0.79 -6.97 17.86
N GLU A 55 1.51 -7.61 18.77
CA GLU A 55 1.80 -9.05 18.70
C GLU A 55 0.55 -9.90 18.88
N GLU A 56 -0.30 -9.55 19.84
CA GLU A 56 -1.56 -10.26 20.10
C GLU A 56 -2.56 -10.11 18.93
N LEU A 57 -2.62 -8.92 18.31
CA LEU A 57 -3.39 -8.66 17.08
C LEU A 57 -2.71 -9.19 15.81
N LYS A 58 -1.43 -9.59 15.89
CA LYS A 58 -0.56 -9.86 14.73
C LYS A 58 -0.49 -8.69 13.73
N TRP A 59 -0.57 -7.46 14.23
CA TRP A 59 -0.43 -6.25 13.42
C TRP A 59 1.05 -5.91 13.20
N LEU A 60 1.42 -5.72 11.94
CA LEU A 60 2.72 -5.15 11.59
C LEU A 60 2.72 -3.64 11.85
N LYS A 61 3.87 -3.08 12.22
CA LYS A 61 4.07 -1.61 12.23
C LYS A 61 3.88 -1.05 10.83
N ILE A 62 3.43 0.21 10.71
CA ILE A 62 3.12 0.86 9.43
C ILE A 62 4.27 0.74 8.40
N ASN A 63 5.52 0.89 8.83
CA ASN A 63 6.68 0.73 7.94
C ASN A 63 6.73 -0.66 7.28
N HIS A 64 6.49 -1.70 8.07
CA HIS A 64 6.54 -3.08 7.57
C HIS A 64 5.26 -3.45 6.80
N GLN A 65 4.13 -2.81 7.09
CA GLN A 65 2.90 -3.00 6.32
C GLN A 65 3.07 -2.54 4.88
N TYR A 66 3.68 -1.38 4.67
CA TYR A 66 3.95 -0.87 3.33
C TYR A 66 4.84 -1.83 2.52
N GLU A 67 5.93 -2.31 3.12
CA GLU A 67 6.81 -3.30 2.48
C GLU A 67 6.06 -4.60 2.17
N PHE A 68 5.24 -5.09 3.11
CA PHE A 68 4.43 -6.29 2.92
C PHE A 68 3.42 -6.14 1.78
N GLU A 69 2.75 -4.99 1.65
CA GLU A 69 1.80 -4.71 0.57
C GLU A 69 2.49 -4.72 -0.80
N ILE A 70 3.66 -4.07 -0.92
CA ILE A 70 4.46 -4.08 -2.16
C ILE A 70 4.88 -5.51 -2.51
N LEU A 71 5.40 -6.26 -1.54
CA LEU A 71 5.85 -7.63 -1.76
C LEU A 71 4.69 -8.54 -2.17
N THR A 72 3.53 -8.38 -1.54
CA THR A 72 2.31 -9.15 -1.85
C THR A 72 1.80 -8.82 -3.26
N LEU A 73 1.79 -7.54 -3.62
CA LEU A 73 1.42 -7.09 -4.96
C LEU A 73 2.38 -7.65 -6.01
N THR A 74 3.69 -7.52 -5.78
CA THR A 74 4.75 -8.02 -6.67
C THR A 74 4.64 -9.53 -6.86
N TYR A 75 4.45 -10.28 -5.77
CA TYR A 75 4.24 -11.72 -5.82
C TYR A 75 3.00 -12.08 -6.64
N SER A 76 1.90 -11.35 -6.46
CA SER A 76 0.64 -11.61 -7.18
C SER A 76 0.75 -11.33 -8.68
N ILE A 77 1.55 -10.32 -9.07
CA ILE A 77 1.89 -10.02 -10.46
C ILE A 77 2.73 -11.16 -11.06
N ILE A 78 3.80 -11.59 -10.38
CA ILE A 78 4.67 -12.69 -10.86
C ILE A 78 3.87 -13.99 -11.02
N LYS A 79 2.90 -14.24 -10.15
CA LYS A 79 2.05 -15.43 -10.20
C LYS A 79 0.88 -15.34 -11.17
N HIS A 80 0.73 -14.24 -11.91
CA HIS A 80 -0.41 -14.00 -12.82
C HIS A 80 -1.78 -14.20 -12.16
N VAL A 81 -1.87 -13.95 -10.85
CA VAL A 81 -3.15 -14.05 -10.10
C VAL A 81 -3.98 -12.78 -10.29
N LEU A 82 -3.34 -11.68 -10.68
CA LEU A 82 -4.00 -10.42 -10.98
C LEU A 82 -4.63 -10.41 -12.38
N PRO A 83 -5.80 -9.78 -12.57
CA PRO A 83 -6.42 -9.61 -13.87
C PRO A 83 -5.51 -8.88 -14.87
N ASP A 84 -5.59 -9.24 -16.15
CA ASP A 84 -4.72 -8.71 -17.21
C ASP A 84 -4.74 -7.16 -17.34
N TRP A 85 -5.83 -6.51 -16.92
CA TRP A 85 -5.95 -5.05 -16.96
C TRP A 85 -5.15 -4.31 -15.87
N LEU A 86 -4.66 -5.01 -14.85
CA LEU A 86 -3.80 -4.46 -13.78
C LEU A 86 -2.30 -4.63 -14.08
N PHE A 87 -1.93 -5.56 -14.97
CA PHE A 87 -0.54 -5.77 -15.40
C PHE A 87 0.16 -4.52 -15.99
N PRO A 88 -0.50 -3.67 -16.79
CA PRO A 88 0.15 -2.50 -17.41
C PRO A 88 0.69 -1.49 -16.39
N LEU A 89 0.10 -1.41 -15.19
CA LEU A 89 0.53 -0.49 -14.14
C LEU A 89 1.81 -0.97 -13.44
N ALA A 90 2.08 -2.27 -13.44
CA ALA A 90 3.30 -2.84 -12.89
C ALA A 90 4.48 -2.78 -13.88
N CYS A 91 4.19 -2.80 -15.19
CA CYS A 91 5.15 -2.60 -16.26
C CYS A 91 5.39 -1.10 -16.52
N VAL A 92 5.89 -0.36 -15.52
CA VAL A 92 6.48 0.97 -15.75
C VAL A 92 7.83 0.77 -16.44
N GLY A 93 7.80 0.52 -17.75
CA GLY A 93 8.99 0.26 -18.56
C GLY A 93 8.84 0.60 -20.04
N ASP A 94 7.65 0.41 -20.62
CA ASP A 94 7.49 0.51 -22.07
C ASP A 94 6.65 1.70 -22.52
N THR A 95 7.06 2.92 -22.14
CA THR A 95 6.74 4.12 -22.94
C THR A 95 7.84 4.46 -23.95
N ARG A 96 8.74 3.52 -24.25
CA ARG A 96 9.75 3.63 -25.30
C ARG A 96 9.42 2.75 -26.52
N SER A 97 8.31 3.03 -27.19
CA SER A 97 8.19 2.85 -28.64
C SER A 97 6.90 3.46 -29.19
N ALA A 98 6.81 4.78 -29.12
CA ALA A 98 6.12 5.53 -30.16
C ALA A 98 7.18 6.31 -30.94
N HIS A 99 8.03 5.57 -31.67
CA HIS A 99 8.82 6.18 -32.74
C HIS A 99 7.84 6.57 -33.85
N VAL A 100 7.21 7.74 -33.73
CA VAL A 100 6.40 8.33 -34.79
C VAL A 100 7.34 8.62 -35.96
N ASN A 101 7.30 7.74 -36.95
CA ASN A 101 7.97 7.95 -38.24
C ASN A 101 7.23 9.06 -39.01
N THR A 102 7.73 10.29 -38.99
CA THR A 102 7.27 11.41 -39.84
C THR A 102 7.83 11.33 -41.27
N ARG A 103 7.83 10.15 -41.88
CA ARG A 103 8.13 10.00 -43.31
C ARG A 103 6.88 9.57 -44.06
N GLN A 104 6.00 10.53 -44.32
CA GLN A 104 5.23 10.51 -45.56
C GLN A 104 6.01 11.31 -46.60
N THR A 105 6.76 10.58 -47.41
CA THR A 105 7.06 10.95 -48.78
C THR A 105 5.74 10.88 -49.56
N GLU A 106 5.29 12.00 -50.13
CA GLU A 106 5.11 12.18 -51.59
C GLU A 106 4.04 13.22 -51.99
N HIS A 107 4.38 13.91 -53.08
CA HIS A 107 3.54 14.70 -53.98
C HIS A 107 3.00 16.05 -53.47
N LEU A 108 3.54 17.15 -54.03
CA LEU A 108 2.79 18.17 -54.76
C LEU A 108 3.73 19.19 -55.45
N LEU A 109 3.63 19.20 -56.80
CA LEU A 109 4.09 20.17 -57.81
C LEU A 109 5.59 20.32 -58.11
#